data_AF-A0A958PBS6-F1
#
_entry.id   AF-A0A958PBS6-F1
#
_cell.length_a   1.000
_cell.length_b   1.000
_cell.length_c   1.000
_cell.angle_alpha   90.00
_cell.angle_beta   90.00
_cell.angle_gamma   90.00
#
_symmetry.space_group_name_H-M   'P 1'
#
loop_
_entity.id
_entity.type
_entity.pdbx_description
1 polymer ?
#
loop_
_entity_poly.entity_id
_entity_poly.type
_entity_poly.pdbx_seq_one_letter_code
_entity_poly.pdbx_strand_id
1 'polypeptide(L)'
;MLNEELLRKAILFYFFTFNDEGTSLKAAKQSIRQCQKRLKNTSEASADEIESTLIYFLNKNWNRYIFKKANERFSLSHETSWKLYDDVSLGWWRQFLKESNSDEYLAVVCSLILKFKEQNIAHGFGVSKGTVRHRINRGLRKLASLQVRN
;
A
#
# COMPACT_ATOMS: atom_id res chain seq x y z
N MET A 1 3.44 16.80 13.57
CA MET A 1 2.15 16.07 13.77
C MET A 1 1.76 15.43 12.45
N LEU A 2 1.27 14.18 12.41
CA LEU A 2 0.84 13.57 11.13
C LEU A 2 -0.36 14.35 10.59
N ASN A 3 -0.26 14.83 9.35
CA ASN A 3 -1.32 15.60 8.70
C ASN A 3 -2.44 14.68 8.16
N GLU A 4 -3.57 15.27 7.82
CA GLU A 4 -4.74 14.57 7.25
C GLU A 4 -4.40 13.83 5.95
N GLU A 5 -3.49 14.39 5.16
CA GLU A 5 -3.01 13.79 3.91
C GLU A 5 -2.37 12.42 4.14
N LEU A 6 -1.50 12.27 5.14
CA LEU A 6 -0.85 11.01 5.45
C LEU A 6 -1.84 9.96 5.98
N LEU A 7 -2.86 10.39 6.73
CA LEU A 7 -3.95 9.50 7.14
C LEU A 7 -4.72 9.00 5.91
N ARG A 8 -5.06 9.89 4.99
CA ARG A 8 -5.73 9.54 3.72
C ARG A 8 -4.87 8.57 2.92
N LYS A 9 -3.56 8.80 2.78
CA LYS A 9 -2.63 7.88 2.09
C LYS A 9 -2.61 6.50 2.75
N ALA A 10 -2.60 6.43 4.08
CA ALA A 10 -2.65 5.15 4.81
C ALA A 10 -3.96 4.39 4.58
N ILE A 11 -5.10 5.09 4.56
CA ILE A 11 -6.40 4.48 4.27
C ILE A 11 -6.43 3.95 2.84
N LEU A 12 -6.01 4.76 1.86
CA LEU A 12 -5.95 4.37 0.45
C LEU A 12 -5.03 3.17 0.23
N PHE A 13 -3.86 3.14 0.87
CA PHE A 13 -2.96 2.00 0.82
C PHE A 13 -3.66 0.69 1.17
N TYR A 14 -4.39 0.67 2.29
CA TYR A 14 -5.09 -0.52 2.71
C TYR A 14 -6.33 -0.82 1.89
N PHE A 15 -7.04 0.22 1.45
CA PHE A 15 -8.18 0.07 0.56
C PHE A 15 -7.79 -0.69 -0.70
N PHE A 16 -6.73 -0.26 -1.38
CA PHE A 16 -6.27 -0.91 -2.60
C PHE A 16 -5.68 -2.30 -2.37
N THR A 17 -5.11 -2.58 -1.19
CA THR A 17 -4.49 -3.88 -0.87
C THR A 17 -5.46 -4.91 -0.28
N PHE A 18 -6.54 -4.49 0.38
CA PHE A 18 -7.50 -5.39 1.04
C PHE A 18 -8.87 -5.41 0.39
N ASN A 19 -9.27 -4.37 -0.34
CA ASN A 19 -10.62 -4.19 -0.89
C ASN A 19 -11.74 -4.34 0.15
N ASP A 20 -11.47 -4.01 1.42
CA ASP A 20 -12.42 -4.07 2.54
C ASP A 20 -12.28 -2.83 3.42
N GLU A 21 -13.40 -2.16 3.76
CA GLU A 21 -13.36 -0.88 4.48
C GLU A 21 -12.90 -1.06 5.91
N GLY A 22 -13.52 -2.02 6.59
CA GLY A 22 -13.32 -2.25 8.02
C GLY A 22 -11.87 -2.61 8.31
N THR A 23 -11.32 -3.54 7.53
CA THR A 23 -9.91 -3.93 7.62
C THR A 23 -9.01 -2.76 7.26
N SER A 24 -9.35 -1.99 6.22
CA SER A 24 -8.51 -0.86 5.78
C SER A 24 -8.40 0.24 6.83
N LEU A 25 -9.53 0.65 7.41
CA LEU A 25 -9.55 1.68 8.43
C LEU A 25 -8.83 1.23 9.70
N LYS A 26 -9.02 -0.03 10.10
CA LYS A 26 -8.35 -0.63 11.26
C LYS A 26 -6.83 -0.68 11.07
N ALA A 27 -6.38 -1.18 9.91
CA ALA A 27 -4.96 -1.27 9.58
C ALA A 27 -4.32 0.12 9.44
N ALA A 28 -5.00 1.09 8.82
CA ALA A 28 -4.55 2.47 8.71
C ALA A 28 -4.33 3.09 10.10
N LYS A 29 -5.33 3.01 10.99
CA LYS A 29 -5.22 3.50 12.38
C LYS A 29 -4.04 2.86 13.11
N GLN A 30 -3.81 1.57 12.93
CA GLN A 30 -2.69 0.86 13.54
C GLN A 30 -1.34 1.39 13.03
N SER A 31 -1.17 1.53 11.71
CA SER A 31 0.07 2.03 11.11
C SER A 31 0.37 3.47 11.51
N ILE A 32 -0.64 4.33 11.55
CA ILE A 32 -0.50 5.72 11.99
C ILE A 32 -0.07 5.78 13.45
N ARG A 33 -0.71 5.03 14.35
CA ARG A 33 -0.32 5.00 15.78
C ARG A 33 1.12 4.54 15.97
N GLN A 34 1.55 3.53 15.22
CA GLN A 34 2.94 3.04 15.28
C GLN A 34 3.93 4.07 14.75
N CYS A 35 3.58 4.74 13.64
CA CYS A 35 4.36 5.83 13.08
C CYS A 35 4.52 6.98 14.09
N GLN A 36 3.42 7.46 14.67
CA GLN A 36 3.43 8.50 15.70
C GLN A 36 4.27 8.10 16.92
N LYS A 37 4.12 6.86 17.40
CA LYS A 37 4.90 6.35 18.55
C LYS A 37 6.40 6.37 18.25
N ARG A 38 6.81 5.99 17.04
CA ARG A 38 8.22 6.00 16.65
C ARG A 38 8.77 7.42 16.52
N LEU A 39 8.00 8.31 15.92
CA LEU A 39 8.38 9.72 15.71
C LEU A 39 8.34 10.55 16.98
N LYS A 40 7.57 10.15 18.01
CA LYS A 40 7.55 10.86 19.30
C LYS A 40 8.93 10.91 19.98
N ASN A 41 9.79 9.94 19.67
CA ASN A 41 11.16 9.88 20.19
C ASN A 41 12.17 10.65 19.31
N THR A 42 11.70 11.33 18.27
CA THR A 42 12.51 12.10 17.31
C THR A 42 11.95 13.51 17.27
N SER A 43 12.54 14.42 18.05
CA SER A 43 12.03 15.79 18.26
C SER A 43 11.98 16.64 16.98
N GLU A 44 12.74 16.29 15.95
CA GLU A 44 12.86 17.07 14.69
C GLU A 44 12.84 16.19 13.44
N ALA A 45 11.90 15.24 13.36
CA ALA A 45 11.77 14.42 12.16
C ALA A 45 11.38 15.28 10.94
N SER A 46 12.18 15.19 9.88
CA SER A 46 11.91 15.79 8.57
C SER A 46 10.68 15.17 7.90
N ALA A 47 10.10 15.87 6.93
CA ALA A 47 8.95 15.34 6.17
C ALA A 47 9.26 13.99 5.48
N ASP A 48 10.46 13.85 4.91
CA ASP A 48 10.88 12.62 4.24
C ASP A 48 11.06 11.45 5.24
N GLU A 49 11.51 11.71 6.47
CA GLU A 49 11.56 10.70 7.55
C GLU A 49 10.16 10.27 8.02
N ILE A 50 9.23 11.22 8.13
CA ILE A 50 7.84 10.94 8.49
C ILE A 50 7.20 10.03 7.43
N GLU A 51 7.35 10.36 6.14
CA GLU A 51 6.83 9.56 5.04
C GLU A 51 7.47 8.16 5.00
N SER A 52 8.80 8.09 5.08
CA SER A 52 9.53 6.81 5.06
C SER A 52 9.11 5.92 6.24
N THR A 53 8.91 6.51 7.42
CA THR A 53 8.45 5.81 8.62
C THR A 53 7.01 5.30 8.45
N LEU A 54 6.13 6.09 7.84
CA LEU A 54 4.78 5.64 7.53
C LEU A 54 4.81 4.45 6.55
N ILE A 55 5.54 4.56 5.44
CA ILE A 55 5.66 3.51 4.43
C ILE A 55 6.19 2.21 5.06
N TYR A 56 7.17 2.31 5.95
CA TYR A 56 7.65 1.16 6.73
C TYR A 56 6.53 0.46 7.49
N PHE A 57 5.71 1.20 8.24
CA PHE A 57 4.61 0.59 8.99
C PHE A 57 3.46 0.10 8.10
N LEU A 58 3.21 0.76 6.98
CA LEU A 58 2.26 0.28 5.97
C LEU A 58 2.65 -1.12 5.47
N ASN A 59 3.90 -1.25 4.99
CA ASN A 59 4.45 -2.51 4.50
C ASN A 59 4.50 -3.58 5.60
N LYS A 60 5.02 -3.23 6.79
CA LYS A 60 5.14 -4.16 7.92
C LYS A 60 3.79 -4.74 8.34
N ASN A 61 2.77 -3.90 8.49
CA ASN A 61 1.46 -4.37 8.90
C ASN A 61 0.78 -5.14 7.77
N TRP A 62 0.92 -4.73 6.52
CA TRP A 62 0.41 -5.49 5.38
C TRP A 62 0.98 -6.91 5.32
N ASN A 63 2.30 -7.07 5.46
CA ASN A 63 2.94 -8.39 5.51
C ASN A 63 2.38 -9.26 6.64
N ARG A 64 2.09 -8.67 7.81
CA ARG A 64 1.45 -9.39 8.93
C ARG A 64 0.03 -9.85 8.59
N TYR A 65 -0.75 -9.00 7.93
CA TYR A 65 -2.12 -9.36 7.50
C TYR A 65 -2.11 -10.48 6.45
N ILE A 66 -1.23 -10.40 5.45
CA ILE A 66 -1.09 -11.44 4.42
C ILE A 66 -0.60 -12.75 5.02
N PHE A 67 0.42 -12.71 5.89
CA PHE A 67 0.91 -13.91 6.56
C PHE A 67 -0.16 -14.58 7.44
N LYS A 68 -0.92 -13.77 8.18
CA LYS A 68 -2.05 -14.27 8.98
C LYS A 68 -3.12 -14.93 8.11
N LYS A 69 -3.53 -14.28 7.01
CA LYS A 69 -4.53 -14.84 6.08
C LYS A 69 -4.06 -16.12 5.39
N ALA A 70 -2.77 -16.20 5.04
CA ALA A 70 -2.19 -17.41 4.45
C ALA A 70 -2.26 -18.61 5.41
N ASN A 71 -1.98 -18.38 6.70
CA ASN A 71 -2.10 -19.42 7.72
C ASN A 71 -3.54 -19.83 8.04
N GLU A 72 -4.51 -18.94 7.83
CA GLU A 72 -5.93 -19.19 8.14
C GLU A 72 -6.70 -19.90 7.00
N ARG A 73 -6.03 -20.34 5.91
CA ARG A 73 -6.68 -20.87 4.67
C ARG A 73 -7.82 -19.95 4.18
N PHE A 74 -7.70 -18.65 4.41
CA PHE A 74 -8.74 -17.70 4.07
C PHE A 74 -8.63 -17.33 2.60
N SER A 75 -9.63 -17.71 1.80
CA SER A 75 -9.75 -17.24 0.43
C SER A 75 -9.80 -15.71 0.41
N LEU A 76 -8.99 -15.07 -0.44
CA LEU A 76 -9.08 -13.63 -0.74
C LEU A 76 -10.44 -13.25 -1.37
N SER A 77 -11.34 -14.21 -1.61
CA SER A 77 -12.75 -13.97 -1.92
C SER A 77 -13.55 -13.63 -0.65
N HIS A 78 -13.39 -12.42 -0.14
CA HIS A 78 -14.52 -11.81 0.55
C HIS A 78 -15.29 -11.01 -0.49
N GLU A 79 -16.58 -11.36 -0.62
CA GLU A 79 -17.57 -10.56 -1.31
C GLU A 79 -17.38 -9.11 -0.90
N THR A 80 -17.02 -8.28 -1.86
CA THR A 80 -16.68 -6.90 -1.63
C THR A 80 -17.96 -6.21 -1.21
N SER A 81 -18.16 -5.91 0.07
CA SER A 81 -19.36 -5.22 0.57
C SER A 81 -19.42 -3.74 0.16
N TRP A 82 -18.62 -3.34 -0.82
CA TRP A 82 -18.53 -1.99 -1.35
C TRP A 82 -19.37 -1.86 -2.60
N LYS A 83 -20.39 -1.01 -2.52
CA LYS A 83 -21.03 -0.42 -3.68
C LYS A 83 -20.09 0.66 -4.22
N LEU A 84 -19.20 0.29 -5.14
CA LEU A 84 -18.59 1.28 -6.03
C LEU A 84 -19.74 1.92 -6.82
N TYR A 85 -19.65 3.22 -7.10
CA TYR A 85 -20.55 3.82 -8.10
C TYR A 85 -20.43 3.01 -9.40
N ASP A 86 -21.55 2.79 -10.09
CA ASP A 86 -21.67 1.83 -11.20
C ASP A 86 -20.64 2.05 -12.33
N ASP A 87 -20.02 3.25 -12.37
CA ASP A 87 -19.06 3.66 -13.40
C ASP A 87 -17.58 3.37 -13.04
N VAL A 88 -17.27 2.92 -11.82
CA VAL A 88 -15.88 2.68 -11.39
C VAL A 88 -15.56 1.18 -11.37
N SER A 89 -15.04 0.67 -12.48
CA SER A 89 -14.52 -0.70 -12.54
C SER A 89 -13.12 -0.79 -11.92
N LEU A 90 -13.00 -1.47 -10.78
CA LEU A 90 -11.71 -1.89 -10.21
C LEU A 90 -11.23 -3.24 -10.77
N GLY A 91 -11.83 -3.75 -11.85
CA GLY A 91 -11.56 -5.09 -12.40
C GLY A 91 -10.08 -5.30 -12.71
N TRP A 92 -9.48 -4.40 -13.49
CA TRP A 92 -8.04 -4.46 -13.83
C TRP A 92 -7.15 -4.31 -12.59
N TRP A 93 -7.57 -3.52 -11.61
CA TRP A 93 -6.80 -3.33 -10.39
C TRP A 93 -6.79 -4.59 -9.52
N ARG A 94 -7.94 -5.27 -9.39
CA ARG A 94 -8.05 -6.56 -8.70
C ARG A 94 -7.24 -7.63 -9.41
N GLN A 95 -7.29 -7.66 -10.74
CA GLN A 95 -6.48 -8.58 -11.53
C GLN A 95 -4.98 -8.29 -11.38
N PHE A 96 -4.59 -7.03 -11.37
CA PHE A 96 -3.21 -6.61 -11.13
C PHE A 96 -2.72 -7.03 -9.74
N LEU A 97 -3.53 -6.87 -8.69
CA LEU A 97 -3.23 -7.37 -7.34
C LEU A 97 -3.04 -8.89 -7.32
N LYS A 98 -3.90 -9.64 -8.03
CA LYS A 98 -3.86 -11.11 -8.06
C LYS A 98 -2.64 -11.64 -8.80
N GLU A 99 -2.28 -11.02 -9.91
CA GLU A 99 -1.23 -11.56 -10.79
C GLU A 99 0.17 -11.07 -10.42
N SER A 100 0.30 -9.85 -9.88
CA SER A 100 1.61 -9.23 -9.68
C SER A 100 2.36 -9.78 -8.47
N ASN A 101 3.69 -9.66 -8.50
CA ASN A 101 4.45 -9.84 -7.29
C ASN A 101 4.05 -8.73 -6.29
N SER A 102 3.78 -9.12 -5.05
CA SER A 102 3.56 -8.26 -3.89
C SER A 102 4.44 -7.00 -3.89
N ASP A 103 5.74 -7.17 -4.07
CA ASP A 103 6.71 -6.07 -4.03
C ASP A 103 6.55 -5.09 -5.20
N GLU A 104 6.18 -5.59 -6.38
CA GLU A 104 5.92 -4.77 -7.57
C GLU A 104 4.61 -4.01 -7.41
N TYR A 105 3.57 -4.70 -6.94
CA TYR A 105 2.26 -4.14 -6.67
C TYR A 105 2.35 -3.00 -5.65
N LEU A 106 2.96 -3.25 -4.49
CA LEU A 106 3.09 -2.25 -3.44
C LEU A 106 3.91 -1.04 -3.88
N ALA A 107 4.98 -1.24 -4.65
CA ALA A 107 5.77 -0.14 -5.18
C ALA A 107 4.94 0.75 -6.13
N VAL A 108 4.11 0.14 -6.98
CA VAL A 108 3.17 0.85 -7.85
C VAL A 108 2.12 1.62 -7.05
N VAL A 109 1.51 1.01 -6.03
CA VAL A 109 0.52 1.69 -5.15
C VAL A 109 1.16 2.90 -4.49
N CYS A 110 2.30 2.72 -3.83
CA CYS A 110 2.99 3.80 -3.12
C CYS A 110 3.40 4.95 -4.04
N SER A 111 3.87 4.64 -5.25
CA SER A 111 4.34 5.66 -6.19
C SER A 111 3.20 6.33 -6.96
N LEU A 112 2.31 5.58 -7.60
CA LEU A 112 1.33 6.14 -8.54
C LEU A 112 0.05 6.61 -7.88
N ILE A 113 -0.41 5.90 -6.85
CA ILE A 113 -1.66 6.24 -6.17
C ILE A 113 -1.37 7.19 -5.02
N LEU A 114 -0.41 6.84 -4.16
CA LEU A 114 -0.12 7.61 -2.95
C LEU A 114 0.88 8.74 -3.17
N LYS A 115 1.51 8.80 -4.36
CA LYS A 115 2.45 9.85 -4.77
C LYS A 115 3.64 10.01 -3.82
N PHE A 116 4.07 8.93 -3.15
CA PHE A 116 5.30 8.97 -2.36
C PHE A 116 6.53 9.05 -3.27
N LYS A 117 7.54 9.80 -2.83
CA LYS A 117 8.84 9.87 -3.52
C LYS A 117 9.50 8.49 -3.52
N GLU A 118 10.14 8.10 -4.62
CA GLU A 118 10.87 6.84 -4.73
C GLU A 118 11.88 6.64 -3.59
N GLN A 119 12.54 7.73 -3.15
CA GLN A 119 13.50 7.68 -2.05
C GLN A 119 12.84 7.27 -0.73
N ASN A 120 11.65 7.80 -0.43
CA ASN A 120 10.92 7.48 0.80
C ASN A 120 10.35 6.06 0.75
N ILE A 121 9.92 5.62 -0.44
CA ILE A 121 9.52 4.22 -0.67
C ILE A 121 10.70 3.28 -0.43
N ALA A 122 11.88 3.61 -0.98
CA ALA A 122 13.09 2.82 -0.84
C ALA A 122 13.47 2.64 0.63
N HIS A 123 13.53 3.74 1.39
CA HIS A 123 13.79 3.69 2.83
C HIS A 123 12.72 2.91 3.59
N GLY A 124 11.44 3.17 3.34
CA GLY A 124 10.34 2.50 4.02
C GLY A 124 10.31 0.99 3.76
N PHE A 125 10.70 0.55 2.55
CA PHE A 125 10.80 -0.86 2.19
C PHE A 125 12.13 -1.49 2.59
N GLY A 126 13.15 -0.71 2.96
CA GLY A 126 14.48 -1.21 3.28
C GLY A 126 15.25 -1.72 2.06
N VAL A 127 15.06 -1.10 0.90
CA VAL A 127 15.70 -1.48 -0.38
C VAL A 127 16.32 -0.27 -1.07
N SER A 128 17.10 -0.49 -2.13
CA SER A 128 17.67 0.61 -2.91
C SER A 128 16.61 1.35 -3.75
N LYS A 129 16.85 2.63 -4.07
CA LYS A 129 16.01 3.38 -5.01
C LYS A 129 15.93 2.71 -6.39
N GLY A 130 17.04 2.10 -6.85
CA GLY A 130 17.07 1.33 -8.10
C GLY A 130 16.13 0.13 -8.07
N THR A 131 16.06 -0.57 -6.93
CA THR A 131 15.13 -1.68 -6.69
C THR A 131 13.68 -1.21 -6.77
N VAL A 132 13.35 -0.07 -6.14
CA VAL A 132 12.00 0.52 -6.22
C VAL A 132 11.64 0.86 -7.66
N ARG A 133 12.52 1.55 -8.38
CA ARG A 133 12.28 1.91 -9.78
C ARG A 133 12.09 0.68 -10.67
N HIS A 134 12.89 -0.36 -10.46
CA HIS A 134 12.73 -1.63 -11.17
C HIS A 134 11.37 -2.28 -10.91
N ARG A 135 10.93 -2.32 -9.64
CA ARG A 135 9.62 -2.85 -9.21
C ARG A 135 8.47 -2.06 -9.81
N ILE A 136 8.54 -0.72 -9.79
CA ILE A 136 7.54 0.15 -10.43
C ILE A 136 7.47 -0.13 -11.93
N ASN A 137 8.61 -0.17 -12.63
CA ASN A 137 8.64 -0.40 -14.08
C ASN A 137 8.13 -1.79 -14.48
N ARG A 138 8.37 -2.82 -13.66
CA ARG A 138 7.79 -4.16 -13.90
C ARG A 138 6.29 -4.18 -13.63
N GLY A 139 5.86 -3.62 -12.50
CA GLY A 139 4.43 -3.52 -12.16
C GLY A 139 3.64 -2.73 -13.21
N LEU A 140 4.18 -1.61 -13.70
CA LEU A 140 3.56 -0.82 -14.77
C LEU A 140 3.41 -1.59 -16.09
N ARG A 141 4.46 -2.30 -16.52
CA ARG A 141 4.40 -3.15 -17.73
C ARG A 141 3.34 -4.24 -17.58
N LYS A 142 3.22 -4.81 -16.38
CA LYS A 142 2.20 -5.81 -16.09
C LYS A 142 0.80 -5.23 -16.13
N LEU A 143 0.57 -4.10 -15.47
CA LEU A 143 -0.71 -3.40 -15.51
C LEU A 143 -1.11 -3.04 -16.95
N ALA A 144 -0.18 -2.52 -17.75
CA ALA A 144 -0.42 -2.22 -19.16
C ALA A 144 -0.80 -3.48 -19.97
N SER A 145 -0.14 -4.61 -19.72
CA SER A 145 -0.46 -5.88 -20.40
C SER A 145 -1.85 -6.41 -20.08
N LEU A 146 -2.40 -6.09 -18.92
CA LEU A 146 -3.78 -6.46 -18.55
C LEU A 146 -4.81 -5.62 -19.28
N GLN A 147 -4.48 -4.36 -19.55
CA GLN A 147 -5.35 -3.44 -20.27
C GLN A 147 -5.45 -3.77 -21.78
N VAL A 148 -4.40 -4.35 -22.37
CA VAL A 148 -4.35 -4.70 -23.81
C VAL A 148 -5.02 -6.05 -24.14
N ARG A 149 -5.25 -6.92 -23.14
CA ARG A 149 -5.79 -8.27 -23.34
C ARG A 149 -7.32 -8.36 -23.39
N ASN A 150 -8.01 -7.23 -23.28
CA ASN A 150 -9.47 -7.11 -23.37
C ASN A 150 -9.83 -6.08 -24.45
#